data_AF-A0A817N2N2-F1
#
_entry.id   AF-A0A817N2N2-F1
#
_cell.length_a   1.000
_cell.length_b   1.000
_cell.length_c   1.000
_cell.angle_alpha   90.00
_cell.angle_beta   90.00
_cell.angle_gamma   90.00
#
_symmetry.space_group_name_H-M   'P 1'
#
loop_
_entity.id
_entity.type
_entity.pdbx_description
1 polymer ?
#
loop_
_entity_poly.entity_id
_entity_poly.type
_entity_poly.pdbx_seq_one_letter_code
_entity_poly.pdbx_strand_id
1 'polypeptide(L)'
;MPTFTFSTTEKNKPLLICKGFAYTIDKTTNDKTYWKCEHVRKFKCKGGIHTNCTHTTLLHENDNHNHPGILVQLKFEYLKKKFVIEHLIQAKGLGFKTNYEQDPIFSRHVNQIAALAFLQPNDVSQSFDDLYNPLPQMLHPLLDYFEDTYVGRNRTQGRAKPMFEIELWNMHQRTTDRLMWTNNSADAWHRRLSAIMQCQHPTLWSFINNLKNEEHYIHCQLIKLNCGEKVESNKKRFKL
;
A
#
# COMPACT_ATOMS: atom_id res chain seq x y z
N MET A 1 -6.14 12.92 -21.02
CA MET A 1 -6.50 14.04 -20.11
C MET A 1 -6.00 13.70 -18.72
N PRO A 2 -5.20 14.55 -18.05
CA PRO A 2 -4.78 14.27 -16.68
C PRO A 2 -6.01 14.24 -15.76
N THR A 3 -6.27 13.09 -15.15
CA THR A 3 -7.35 12.89 -14.19
C THR A 3 -6.87 13.32 -12.81
N PHE A 4 -7.57 14.28 -12.21
CA PHE A 4 -7.37 14.69 -10.82
C PHE A 4 -8.67 14.49 -10.06
N THR A 5 -8.56 14.22 -8.76
CA THR A 5 -9.71 13.95 -7.88
C THR A 5 -9.69 14.88 -6.67
N PHE A 6 -10.88 15.22 -6.17
CA PHE A 6 -11.02 15.98 -4.93
C PHE A 6 -11.20 15.04 -3.75
N SER A 7 -10.55 15.40 -2.64
CA SER A 7 -10.67 14.73 -1.35
C SER A 7 -10.72 15.79 -0.25
N THR A 8 -10.86 15.35 0.99
CA THR A 8 -10.80 16.22 2.17
C THR A 8 -9.78 15.68 3.18
N THR A 9 -9.08 16.58 3.87
CA THR A 9 -8.29 16.24 5.06
C THR A 9 -9.19 15.77 6.21
N GLU A 10 -8.61 15.16 7.25
CA GLU A 10 -9.30 14.86 8.53
C GLU A 10 -9.92 16.10 9.19
N LYS A 11 -9.44 17.31 8.83
CA LYS A 11 -9.98 18.60 9.29
C LYS A 11 -10.94 19.24 8.26
N ASN A 12 -11.50 18.46 7.34
CA ASN A 12 -12.42 18.87 6.27
C ASN A 12 -11.89 19.97 5.32
N LYS A 13 -10.57 20.18 5.27
CA LYS A 13 -9.96 21.09 4.27
C LYS A 13 -9.91 20.42 2.89
N PRO A 14 -10.16 21.16 1.80
CA PRO A 14 -10.14 20.63 0.44
C PRO A 14 -8.72 20.19 0.03
N LEU A 15 -8.65 18.99 -0.54
CA LEU A 15 -7.45 18.40 -1.11
C LEU A 15 -7.70 18.12 -2.59
N LEU A 16 -6.71 18.40 -3.42
CA LEU A 16 -6.68 17.94 -4.81
C LEU A 16 -5.60 16.86 -4.93
N ILE A 17 -5.96 15.70 -5.46
CA ILE A 17 -5.05 14.59 -5.71
C ILE A 17 -4.79 14.53 -7.21
N CYS A 18 -3.52 14.71 -7.60
CA CYS A 18 -3.09 14.62 -9.00
C CYS A 18 -1.79 13.80 -9.07
N LYS A 19 -1.73 12.83 -9.98
CA LYS A 19 -0.56 11.94 -10.19
C LYS A 19 0.01 11.29 -8.92
N GLY A 20 -0.85 11.04 -7.92
CA GLY A 20 -0.44 10.45 -6.65
C GLY A 20 0.14 11.43 -5.64
N PHE A 21 0.09 12.74 -5.89
CA PHE A 21 0.46 13.79 -4.94
C PHE A 21 -0.77 14.55 -4.47
N ALA A 22 -0.76 14.93 -3.20
CA ALA A 22 -1.80 15.74 -2.58
C ALA A 22 -1.41 17.22 -2.59
N TYR A 23 -2.39 18.04 -2.93
CA TYR A 23 -2.25 19.49 -3.01
C TYR A 23 -3.33 20.17 -2.17
N THR A 24 -2.96 21.28 -1.54
CA THR A 24 -3.83 22.15 -0.76
C THR A 24 -3.93 23.50 -1.44
N ILE A 25 -5.05 24.20 -1.23
CA ILE A 25 -5.24 25.53 -1.81
C ILE A 25 -4.19 26.48 -1.24
N ASP A 26 -3.46 27.16 -2.12
CA ASP A 26 -2.55 28.24 -1.77
C ASP A 26 -3.25 29.60 -1.88
N LYS A 27 -3.84 29.87 -3.04
CA LYS A 27 -4.60 31.10 -3.32
C LYS A 27 -5.63 30.88 -4.40
N THR A 28 -6.73 31.63 -4.34
CA THR A 28 -7.78 31.64 -5.35
C THR A 28 -7.89 33.03 -5.96
N THR A 29 -7.99 33.08 -7.29
CA THR A 29 -8.28 34.28 -8.08
C THR A 29 -9.58 34.05 -8.85
N ASN A 30 -10.15 35.09 -9.45
CA ASN A 30 -11.43 34.97 -10.19
C ASN A 30 -11.38 33.89 -11.29
N ASP A 31 -10.22 33.71 -11.94
CA ASP A 31 -10.10 32.81 -13.08
C ASP A 31 -9.38 31.49 -12.75
N LYS A 32 -8.56 31.46 -11.69
CA LYS A 32 -7.65 30.35 -11.40
C LYS A 32 -7.52 30.08 -9.90
N THR A 33 -7.33 28.82 -9.57
CA THR A 33 -6.96 28.39 -8.22
C THR A 33 -5.57 27.78 -8.25
N TYR A 34 -4.72 28.27 -7.35
CA TYR A 34 -3.35 27.84 -7.19
C TYR A 34 -3.29 26.85 -6.04
N TRP A 35 -2.68 25.72 -6.29
CA TRP A 35 -2.52 24.64 -5.34
C TRP A 35 -1.05 24.35 -5.13
N LYS A 36 -0.66 24.19 -3.87
CA LYS A 36 0.69 23.80 -3.47
C LYS A 36 0.67 22.42 -2.87
N CYS A 37 1.75 21.67 -3.02
CA CYS A 37 1.84 20.36 -2.42
C CYS A 37 1.61 20.42 -0.89
N GLU A 38 0.86 19.47 -0.33
CA GLU A 38 0.61 19.37 1.10
C GLU A 38 1.92 19.27 1.92
N HIS A 39 2.95 18.71 1.30
CA HIS A 39 4.24 18.41 1.90
C HIS A 39 5.30 19.51 1.72
N VAL A 40 4.90 20.71 1.23
CA VAL A 40 5.78 21.90 1.13
C VAL A 40 6.47 22.20 2.45
N ARG A 41 5.77 22.15 3.59
CA ARG A 41 6.37 22.47 4.90
C ARG A 41 7.33 21.40 5.40
N LYS A 42 6.99 20.12 5.20
CA LYS A 42 7.74 18.99 5.75
C LYS A 42 9.00 18.68 4.94
N PHE A 43 8.90 18.73 3.61
CA PHE A 43 9.98 18.34 2.71
C PHE A 43 10.57 19.51 1.93
N LYS A 44 10.11 20.75 2.14
CA LYS A 44 10.47 21.90 1.28
C LYS A 44 10.14 21.63 -0.20
N CYS A 45 9.07 20.87 -0.44
CA CYS A 45 8.63 20.48 -1.78
C CYS A 45 8.24 21.71 -2.61
N LYS A 46 8.56 21.67 -3.92
CA LYS A 46 8.25 22.75 -4.88
C LYS A 46 7.07 22.41 -5.80
N GLY A 47 6.47 21.23 -5.64
CA GLY A 47 5.33 20.80 -6.44
C GLY A 47 4.13 21.72 -6.29
N GLY A 48 3.52 22.10 -7.42
CA GLY A 48 2.37 23.00 -7.46
C GLY A 48 1.58 22.87 -8.75
N ILE A 49 0.27 23.07 -8.69
CA ILE A 49 -0.64 22.95 -9.83
C ILE A 49 -1.64 24.10 -9.85
N HIS A 50 -2.10 24.48 -11.03
CA HIS A 50 -3.15 25.49 -11.19
C HIS A 50 -4.37 24.86 -11.85
N THR A 51 -5.55 25.13 -11.32
CA THR A 51 -6.82 24.78 -11.96
C THR A 51 -7.56 26.04 -12.37
N ASN A 52 -8.54 25.93 -13.26
CA ASN A 52 -9.54 26.99 -13.43
C ASN A 52 -10.38 27.16 -12.15
N CYS A 53 -11.11 28.26 -12.06
CA CYS A 53 -11.98 28.60 -10.91
C CYS A 53 -13.10 27.58 -10.67
N THR A 54 -13.56 26.87 -11.71
CA THR A 54 -14.54 25.78 -11.60
C THR A 54 -13.90 24.42 -11.32
N HIS A 55 -12.57 24.36 -11.21
CA HIS A 55 -11.84 23.15 -10.87
C HIS A 55 -12.07 21.96 -11.84
N THR A 56 -12.42 22.24 -13.09
CA THR A 56 -12.67 21.23 -14.12
C THR A 56 -11.47 20.97 -15.02
N THR A 57 -10.53 21.92 -15.10
CA THR A 57 -9.36 21.82 -15.97
C THR A 57 -8.08 22.15 -15.21
N LEU A 58 -7.04 21.37 -15.49
CA LEU A 58 -5.69 21.62 -15.01
C LEU A 58 -4.97 22.52 -16.02
N LEU A 59 -4.59 23.72 -15.58
CA LEU A 59 -4.01 24.78 -16.42
C LEU A 59 -2.49 24.74 -16.44
N HIS A 60 -1.87 24.31 -15.34
CA HIS A 60 -0.41 24.23 -15.21
C HIS A 60 -0.04 23.20 -14.15
N GLU A 61 1.09 22.51 -14.35
CA GLU A 61 1.62 21.52 -13.43
C GLU A 61 3.13 21.64 -13.31
N ASN A 62 3.59 21.82 -12.08
CA ASN A 62 4.98 21.67 -11.68
C ASN A 62 5.13 20.36 -10.90
N ASP A 63 5.70 19.34 -11.54
CA ASP A 63 5.86 17.98 -11.00
C ASP A 63 7.20 17.79 -10.25
N ASN A 64 7.86 18.88 -9.84
CA ASN A 64 9.12 18.82 -9.11
C ASN A 64 8.90 18.50 -7.61
N HIS A 65 8.68 17.22 -7.31
CA HIS A 65 8.54 16.70 -5.95
C HIS A 65 9.83 16.02 -5.49
N ASN A 66 10.21 16.27 -4.23
CA ASN A 66 11.38 15.68 -3.58
C ASN A 66 11.02 14.67 -2.49
N HIS A 67 9.78 14.18 -2.53
CA HIS A 67 9.26 13.19 -1.60
C HIS A 67 8.40 12.19 -2.37
N PRO A 68 8.22 10.98 -1.84
CA PRO A 68 7.29 10.01 -2.40
C PRO A 68 5.85 10.54 -2.39
N GLY A 69 5.06 10.15 -3.39
CA GLY A 69 3.64 10.50 -3.46
C GLY A 69 2.82 9.85 -2.35
N ILE A 70 1.61 10.37 -2.11
CA ILE A 70 0.71 9.93 -1.04
C ILE A 70 0.42 8.43 -1.12
N LEU A 71 0.33 7.89 -2.33
CA LEU A 71 0.13 6.46 -2.54
C LEU A 71 1.34 5.65 -2.10
N VAL A 72 2.56 6.11 -2.35
CA VAL A 72 3.79 5.43 -1.91
C VAL A 72 3.92 5.53 -0.39
N GLN A 73 3.56 6.67 0.20
CA GLN A 73 3.65 6.88 1.65
C GLN A 73 2.59 6.08 2.43
N LEU A 74 1.33 6.09 1.98
CA LEU A 74 0.26 5.26 2.56
C LEU A 74 0.54 3.76 2.35
N LYS A 75 1.14 3.38 1.21
CA LYS A 75 1.57 1.99 0.96
C LYS A 75 2.76 1.59 1.81
N PHE A 76 3.74 2.47 2.05
CA PHE A 76 4.83 2.20 2.97
C PHE A 76 4.27 1.95 4.37
N GLU A 77 3.36 2.79 4.87
CA GLU A 77 2.69 2.58 6.16
C GLU A 77 1.83 1.31 6.19
N TYR A 78 1.13 0.96 5.10
CA TYR A 78 0.33 -0.28 5.02
C TYR A 78 1.19 -1.54 4.92
N LEU A 79 2.24 -1.55 4.08
CA LEU A 79 3.23 -2.62 3.97
C LEU A 79 3.99 -2.79 5.29
N LYS A 80 4.39 -1.68 5.91
CA LYS A 80 4.96 -1.62 7.26
C LYS A 80 4.02 -2.20 8.31
N LYS A 81 2.70 -2.10 8.15
CA LYS A 81 1.74 -2.68 9.11
C LYS A 81 1.46 -4.16 8.83
N LYS A 82 1.34 -4.56 7.56
CA LYS A 82 0.93 -5.93 7.15
C LYS A 82 2.10 -6.91 6.99
N PHE A 83 3.20 -6.49 6.37
CA PHE A 83 4.38 -7.34 6.14
C PHE A 83 5.17 -7.54 7.44
N VAL A 84 5.39 -6.47 8.20
CA VAL A 84 6.23 -6.50 9.41
C VAL A 84 5.52 -7.09 10.62
N ILE A 85 4.29 -6.65 10.93
CA ILE A 85 3.62 -7.04 12.18
C ILE A 85 3.00 -8.44 12.09
N GLU A 86 2.35 -8.77 10.98
CA GLU A 86 1.62 -10.06 10.86
C GLU A 86 2.52 -11.20 10.38
N HIS A 87 3.43 -10.97 9.42
CA HIS A 87 4.23 -12.06 8.86
C HIS A 87 5.60 -12.19 9.51
N LEU A 88 6.30 -11.09 9.78
CA LEU A 88 7.66 -11.17 10.34
C LEU A 88 7.68 -11.33 11.87
N ILE A 89 6.76 -10.66 12.58
CA ILE A 89 6.73 -10.66 14.05
C ILE A 89 5.87 -11.78 14.64
N GLN A 90 4.74 -12.15 14.01
CA GLN A 90 3.86 -13.22 14.52
C GLN A 90 4.23 -14.62 14.01
N ALA A 91 4.76 -14.78 12.79
CA ALA A 91 4.96 -16.11 12.19
C ALA A 91 6.02 -16.99 12.89
N LYS A 92 6.91 -16.40 13.70
CA LYS A 92 7.90 -17.17 14.49
C LYS A 92 7.70 -17.13 16.00
N GLY A 93 6.60 -16.54 16.50
CA GLY A 93 6.35 -16.46 17.94
C GLY A 93 7.39 -15.67 18.73
N LEU A 94 8.16 -14.79 18.06
CA LEU A 94 9.28 -14.04 18.66
C LEU A 94 8.83 -12.94 19.65
N GLY A 95 7.52 -12.68 19.77
CA GLY A 95 6.99 -11.74 20.76
C GLY A 95 7.34 -10.26 20.52
N PHE A 96 7.93 -9.91 19.37
CA PHE A 96 8.40 -8.55 19.09
C PHE A 96 7.30 -7.50 18.85
N LYS A 97 6.02 -7.87 18.93
CA LYS A 97 4.90 -6.95 18.68
C LYS A 97 4.91 -5.79 19.67
N THR A 98 5.07 -6.11 20.95
CA THR A 98 5.07 -5.11 22.03
C THR A 98 6.26 -4.14 21.88
N ASN A 99 7.45 -4.67 21.60
CA ASN A 99 8.65 -3.86 21.36
C ASN A 99 8.51 -2.96 20.13
N TYR A 100 7.89 -3.46 19.06
CA TYR A 100 7.65 -2.68 17.85
C TYR A 100 6.67 -1.52 18.05
N GLU A 101 5.67 -1.69 18.91
CA GLU A 101 4.69 -0.65 19.23
C GLU A 101 5.22 0.38 20.25
N GLN A 102 6.06 -0.06 21.19
CA GLN A 102 6.51 0.77 22.31
C GLN A 102 7.86 1.46 22.07
N ASP A 103 8.74 0.87 21.26
CA ASP A 103 10.09 1.40 21.00
C ASP A 103 10.24 1.92 19.55
N PRO A 104 10.33 3.25 19.36
CA PRO A 104 10.55 3.85 18.05
C PRO A 104 11.87 3.44 17.37
N ILE A 105 12.91 3.14 18.14
CA ILE A 105 14.23 2.74 17.63
C ILE A 105 14.14 1.32 17.07
N PHE A 106 13.55 0.40 17.84
CA PHE A 106 13.26 -0.95 17.37
C PHE A 106 12.40 -0.94 16.11
N SER A 107 11.33 -0.14 16.11
CA SER A 107 10.48 0.03 14.93
C SER A 107 11.28 0.50 13.72
N ARG A 108 12.17 1.50 13.89
CA ARG A 108 13.05 1.98 12.81
C ARG A 108 13.90 0.86 12.24
N HIS A 109 14.53 0.03 13.08
CA HIS A 109 15.35 -1.08 12.60
C HIS A 109 14.55 -2.11 11.80
N VAL A 110 13.38 -2.49 12.29
CA VAL A 110 12.53 -3.43 11.54
C VAL A 110 12.01 -2.81 10.23
N ASN A 111 11.79 -1.49 10.20
CA ASN A 111 11.44 -0.77 8.96
C ASN A 111 12.58 -0.75 7.94
N GLN A 112 13.84 -0.81 8.36
CA GLN A 112 14.97 -0.94 7.43
C GLN A 112 14.92 -2.27 6.69
N ILE A 113 14.54 -3.36 7.37
CA ILE A 113 14.33 -4.68 6.74
C ILE A 113 13.17 -4.60 5.74
N ALA A 114 12.05 -3.98 6.12
CA ALA A 114 10.90 -3.79 5.24
C ALA A 114 11.21 -2.94 4.00
N ALA A 115 12.16 -2.01 4.13
CA ALA A 115 12.58 -1.15 3.02
C ALA A 115 13.23 -1.92 1.86
N LEU A 116 13.78 -3.12 2.13
CA LEU A 116 14.38 -3.98 1.10
C LEU A 116 13.40 -4.35 -0.02
N ALA A 117 12.11 -4.48 0.29
CA ALA A 117 11.07 -4.76 -0.71
C ALA A 117 10.92 -3.65 -1.76
N PHE A 118 11.43 -2.45 -1.52
CA PHE A 118 11.31 -1.32 -2.44
C PHE A 118 12.58 -1.05 -3.24
N LEU A 119 13.68 -1.78 -2.98
CA LEU A 119 14.90 -1.71 -3.77
C LEU A 119 14.72 -2.46 -5.09
N GLN A 120 15.54 -2.15 -6.09
CA GLN A 120 15.57 -2.96 -7.31
C GLN A 120 15.97 -4.40 -6.94
N PRO A 121 15.38 -5.45 -7.57
CA PRO A 121 15.65 -6.84 -7.23
C PRO A 121 17.16 -7.18 -7.17
N ASN A 122 17.95 -6.60 -8.07
CA ASN A 122 19.39 -6.81 -8.15
C ASN A 122 20.15 -6.25 -6.92
N ASP A 123 19.64 -5.19 -6.30
CA ASP A 123 20.30 -4.51 -5.18
C ASP A 123 19.92 -5.10 -3.81
N VAL A 124 18.86 -5.92 -3.76
CA VAL A 124 18.29 -6.47 -2.51
C VAL A 124 19.31 -7.33 -1.76
N SER A 125 20.02 -8.22 -2.46
CA SER A 125 20.95 -9.17 -1.84
C SER A 125 22.14 -8.46 -1.20
N GLN A 126 22.74 -7.50 -1.90
CA GLN A 126 23.87 -6.72 -1.38
C GLN A 126 23.42 -5.84 -0.20
N SER A 127 22.28 -5.16 -0.35
CA SER A 127 21.77 -4.26 0.70
C SER A 127 21.37 -5.01 1.97
N PHE A 128 20.96 -6.28 1.85
CA PHE A 128 20.70 -7.13 3.01
C PHE A 128 21.99 -7.45 3.78
N ASP A 129 23.07 -7.78 3.08
CA ASP A 129 24.38 -8.08 3.70
C ASP A 129 24.95 -6.84 4.41
N ASP A 130 24.82 -5.67 3.79
CA ASP A 130 25.24 -4.39 4.38
C ASP A 130 24.40 -4.03 5.63
N LEU A 131 23.14 -4.45 5.67
CA LEU A 131 22.21 -4.21 6.78
C LEU A 131 22.40 -5.19 7.94
N TYR A 132 22.95 -6.38 7.69
CA TYR A 132 23.00 -7.46 8.68
C TYR A 132 23.83 -7.10 9.93
N ASN A 133 25.07 -6.63 9.74
CA ASN A 133 26.01 -6.31 10.82
C ASN A 133 25.66 -5.07 11.67
N PRO A 134 25.17 -3.95 11.11
CA PRO A 134 24.85 -2.76 11.92
C PRO A 134 23.57 -2.91 12.74
N LEU A 135 22.73 -3.92 12.48
CA LEU A 135 21.49 -4.11 13.23
C LEU A 135 21.73 -4.76 14.60
N PRO A 136 20.92 -4.42 15.62
CA PRO A 136 21.04 -5.03 16.94
C PRO A 136 20.93 -6.55 16.92
N GLN A 137 21.76 -7.23 17.72
CA GLN A 137 21.83 -8.70 17.78
C GLN A 137 20.48 -9.37 18.13
N MET A 138 19.60 -8.67 18.85
CA MET A 138 18.25 -9.14 19.15
C MET A 138 17.39 -9.37 17.89
N LEU A 139 17.70 -8.73 16.76
CA LEU A 139 17.01 -8.88 15.48
C LEU A 139 17.62 -9.98 14.60
N HIS A 140 18.77 -10.54 14.95
CA HIS A 140 19.41 -11.60 14.16
C HIS A 140 18.48 -12.80 13.91
N PRO A 141 17.70 -13.32 14.88
CA PRO A 141 16.76 -14.41 14.62
C PRO A 141 15.70 -14.09 13.55
N LEU A 142 15.35 -12.80 13.43
CA LEU A 142 14.44 -12.31 12.41
C LEU A 142 15.15 -12.16 11.06
N LEU A 143 16.37 -11.63 11.05
CA LEU A 143 17.20 -11.51 9.84
C LEU A 143 17.56 -12.87 9.26
N ASP A 144 17.93 -13.84 10.09
CA ASP A 144 18.18 -15.24 9.70
C ASP A 144 16.96 -15.85 9.00
N TYR A 145 15.77 -15.68 9.59
CA TYR A 145 14.53 -16.14 8.99
C TYR A 145 14.26 -15.45 7.65
N PHE A 146 14.47 -14.13 7.58
CA PHE A 146 14.27 -13.38 6.35
C PHE A 146 15.25 -13.79 5.26
N GLU A 147 16.52 -14.02 5.62
CA GLU A 147 17.55 -14.52 4.73
C GLU A 147 17.17 -15.90 4.18
N ASP A 148 16.81 -16.85 5.04
CA ASP A 148 16.46 -18.21 4.61
C ASP A 148 15.19 -18.23 3.72
N THR A 149 14.22 -17.37 4.02
CA THR A 149 12.90 -17.39 3.37
C THR A 149 12.87 -16.61 2.06
N TYR A 150 13.51 -15.43 2.00
CA TYR A 150 13.27 -14.44 0.95
C TYR A 150 14.51 -14.02 0.14
N VAL A 151 15.73 -14.18 0.68
CA VAL A 151 16.96 -13.69 0.02
C VAL A 151 17.89 -14.83 -0.39
N GLY A 152 18.05 -15.82 0.47
CA GLY A 152 18.91 -16.99 0.34
C GLY A 152 20.29 -16.79 0.97
N ARG A 153 20.83 -17.79 1.66
CA ARG A 153 22.15 -17.72 2.34
C ARG A 153 23.29 -17.53 1.36
N ASN A 154 24.24 -16.64 1.67
CA ASN A 154 25.46 -16.50 0.88
C ASN A 154 26.42 -17.69 1.15
N ARG A 155 26.67 -18.53 0.14
CA ARG A 155 27.56 -19.71 0.24
C ARG A 155 28.77 -19.55 -0.67
N THR A 156 29.79 -20.38 -0.48
CA THR A 156 31.05 -20.34 -1.23
C THR A 156 30.89 -20.50 -2.75
N GLN A 157 29.81 -21.15 -3.19
CA GLN A 157 29.48 -21.35 -4.63
C GLN A 157 28.44 -20.34 -5.15
N GLY A 158 28.17 -19.28 -4.39
CA GLY A 158 27.12 -18.30 -4.67
C GLY A 158 25.95 -18.36 -3.69
N ARG A 159 25.03 -17.42 -3.83
CA ARG A 159 23.85 -17.31 -2.96
C ARG A 159 22.89 -18.47 -3.24
N ALA A 160 22.44 -19.13 -2.17
CA ALA A 160 21.47 -20.22 -2.26
C ALA A 160 20.12 -19.69 -2.77
N LYS A 161 19.34 -20.55 -3.44
CA LYS A 161 17.99 -20.18 -3.88
C LYS A 161 17.07 -20.02 -2.65
N PRO A 162 16.40 -18.87 -2.46
CA PRO A 162 15.45 -18.67 -1.36
C PRO A 162 14.17 -19.50 -1.56
N MET A 163 13.40 -19.66 -0.47
CA MET A 163 12.08 -20.29 -0.53
C MET A 163 11.11 -19.51 -1.44
N PHE A 164 11.19 -18.18 -1.40
CA PHE A 164 10.46 -17.28 -2.28
C PHE A 164 11.43 -16.35 -3.00
N GLU A 165 11.45 -16.42 -4.34
CA GLU A 165 12.30 -15.59 -5.19
C GLU A 165 12.00 -14.09 -5.00
N ILE A 166 13.04 -13.26 -5.14
CA ILE A 166 12.99 -11.82 -4.87
C ILE A 166 11.91 -11.15 -5.74
N GLU A 167 11.83 -11.53 -7.01
CA GLU A 167 10.88 -11.02 -7.98
C GLU A 167 9.41 -11.21 -7.55
N LEU A 168 9.11 -12.23 -6.73
CA LEU A 168 7.74 -12.54 -6.30
C LEU A 168 7.23 -11.58 -5.22
N TRP A 169 8.11 -11.16 -4.31
CA TRP A 169 7.74 -10.32 -3.17
C TRP A 169 8.22 -8.87 -3.30
N ASN A 170 9.09 -8.58 -4.27
CA ASN A 170 9.58 -7.22 -4.52
C ASN A 170 8.46 -6.28 -4.99
N MET A 171 8.48 -5.07 -4.47
CA MET A 171 7.49 -4.03 -4.69
C MET A 171 8.04 -2.83 -5.48
N HIS A 172 9.30 -2.85 -5.90
CA HIS A 172 9.94 -1.74 -6.63
C HIS A 172 9.20 -1.42 -7.93
N GLN A 173 9.07 -2.39 -8.83
CA GLN A 173 8.42 -2.20 -10.13
C GLN A 173 6.97 -1.71 -9.96
N ARG A 174 6.23 -2.30 -9.03
CA ARG A 174 4.84 -1.91 -8.71
C ARG A 174 4.73 -0.50 -8.14
N THR A 175 5.75 -0.05 -7.40
CA THR A 175 5.83 1.30 -6.86
C THR A 175 6.11 2.31 -7.97
N THR A 176 7.05 1.99 -8.85
CA THR A 176 7.42 2.79 -10.02
C THR A 176 6.25 2.93 -10.99
N ASP A 177 5.56 1.84 -11.28
CA ASP A 177 4.41 1.80 -12.19
C ASP A 177 3.15 2.44 -11.60
N ARG A 178 3.22 2.95 -10.36
CA ARG A 178 2.11 3.58 -9.63
C ARG A 178 0.85 2.71 -9.56
N LEU A 179 0.98 1.39 -9.77
CA LEU A 179 -0.15 0.45 -9.75
C LEU A 179 -0.77 0.44 -8.36
N MET A 180 -2.08 0.64 -8.29
CA MET A 180 -2.81 0.56 -7.02
C MET A 180 -2.68 -0.86 -6.47
N TRP A 181 -2.07 -0.99 -5.29
CA TRP A 181 -2.22 -2.22 -4.52
C TRP A 181 -3.53 -2.08 -3.76
N THR A 182 -4.60 -2.62 -4.31
CA THR A 182 -5.80 -2.84 -3.52
C THR A 182 -6.02 -4.33 -3.43
N ASN A 183 -5.23 -4.97 -2.55
CA ASN A 183 -5.76 -6.11 -1.83
C ASN A 183 -7.06 -5.74 -1.11
N ASN A 184 -7.44 -4.47 -0.97
CA ASN A 184 -8.77 -4.12 -0.47
C ASN A 184 -9.91 -4.76 -1.26
N SER A 185 -9.80 -4.88 -2.59
CA SER A 185 -10.84 -5.54 -3.39
C SER A 185 -10.83 -7.06 -3.16
N ALA A 186 -9.64 -7.67 -3.10
CA ALA A 186 -9.48 -9.09 -2.83
C ALA A 186 -9.83 -9.47 -1.38
N ASP A 187 -9.44 -8.66 -0.39
CA ASP A 187 -9.81 -8.77 1.04
C ASP A 187 -11.31 -8.50 1.24
N ALA A 188 -11.89 -7.53 0.54
CA ALA A 188 -13.33 -7.29 0.58
C ALA A 188 -14.10 -8.46 -0.03
N TRP A 189 -13.62 -8.98 -1.17
CA TRP A 189 -14.17 -10.18 -1.79
C TRP A 189 -14.00 -11.40 -0.88
N HIS A 190 -12.82 -11.59 -0.27
CA HIS A 190 -12.57 -12.68 0.67
C HIS A 190 -13.50 -12.57 1.89
N ARG A 191 -13.63 -11.39 2.52
CA ARG A 191 -14.57 -11.16 3.63
C ARG A 191 -16.01 -11.49 3.23
N ARG A 192 -16.42 -11.07 2.04
CA ARG A 192 -17.74 -11.39 1.49
C ARG A 192 -17.90 -12.88 1.25
N LEU A 193 -16.91 -13.54 0.67
CA LEU A 193 -16.91 -14.97 0.43
C LEU A 193 -16.96 -15.76 1.75
N SER A 194 -16.15 -15.40 2.75
CA SER A 194 -16.20 -16.00 4.08
C SER A 194 -17.58 -15.82 4.72
N ALA A 195 -18.21 -14.64 4.55
CA ALA A 195 -19.56 -14.39 5.05
C ALA A 195 -20.64 -15.22 4.33
N ILE A 196 -20.45 -15.51 3.04
CA ILE A 196 -21.33 -16.39 2.26
C ILE A 196 -21.14 -17.85 2.69
N MET A 197 -19.89 -18.28 2.84
CA MET A 197 -19.53 -19.68 3.14
C MET A 197 -19.87 -20.07 4.59
N GLN A 198 -19.81 -19.13 5.54
CA GLN A 198 -20.08 -19.31 6.98
C GLN A 198 -19.32 -20.49 7.62
N CYS A 199 -18.23 -20.95 7.01
CA CYS A 199 -17.40 -22.04 7.50
C CYS A 199 -15.95 -21.84 7.04
N GLN A 200 -15.02 -22.42 7.82
CA GLN A 200 -13.58 -22.31 7.55
C GLN A 200 -13.10 -23.33 6.51
N HIS A 201 -13.78 -24.49 6.42
CA HIS A 201 -13.42 -25.60 5.53
C HIS A 201 -14.67 -26.18 4.83
N PRO A 202 -15.19 -25.51 3.78
CA PRO A 202 -16.33 -26.00 3.01
C PRO A 202 -15.98 -27.27 2.22
N THR A 203 -16.97 -28.15 2.02
CA THR A 203 -16.84 -29.24 1.04
C THR A 203 -16.75 -28.67 -0.37
N LEU A 204 -16.08 -29.37 -1.30
CA LEU A 204 -15.94 -28.93 -2.68
C LEU A 204 -17.28 -28.58 -3.34
N TRP A 205 -18.30 -29.39 -3.07
CA TRP A 205 -19.65 -29.17 -3.61
C TRP A 205 -20.31 -27.90 -3.06
N SER A 206 -20.24 -27.68 -1.73
CA SER A 206 -20.75 -26.47 -1.09
C SER A 206 -20.02 -25.22 -1.60
N PHE A 207 -18.69 -25.32 -1.76
CA PHE A 207 -17.86 -24.26 -2.30
C PHE A 207 -18.28 -23.87 -3.72
N ILE A 208 -18.42 -24.85 -4.63
CA ILE A 208 -18.82 -24.61 -6.02
C ILE A 208 -20.22 -23.98 -6.09
N ASN A 209 -21.18 -24.47 -5.32
CA ASN A 209 -22.53 -23.91 -5.32
C ASN A 209 -22.56 -22.46 -4.83
N ASN A 210 -21.82 -22.15 -3.77
CA ASN A 210 -21.74 -20.77 -3.28
C ASN A 210 -21.05 -19.82 -4.27
N LEU A 211 -20.04 -20.30 -5.02
CA LEU A 211 -19.44 -19.52 -6.10
C LEU A 211 -20.43 -19.24 -7.24
N LYS A 212 -21.23 -20.23 -7.64
CA LYS A 212 -22.29 -20.04 -8.67
C LYS A 212 -23.32 -19.00 -8.22
N ASN A 213 -23.74 -19.05 -6.96
CA ASN A 213 -24.70 -18.10 -6.41
C ASN A 213 -24.14 -16.67 -6.38
N GLU A 214 -22.86 -16.51 -6.04
CA GLU A 214 -22.19 -15.21 -6.01
C GLU A 214 -22.01 -14.63 -7.42
N GLU A 215 -21.63 -15.46 -8.41
CA GLU A 215 -21.57 -15.05 -9.81
C GLU A 215 -22.94 -14.57 -10.31
N HIS A 216 -24.00 -15.34 -10.03
CA HIS A 216 -25.36 -15.00 -10.41
C HIS A 216 -25.82 -13.67 -9.76
N TYR A 217 -25.47 -13.44 -8.49
CA TYR A 217 -25.75 -12.18 -7.81
C TYR A 217 -25.03 -11.00 -8.46
N ILE A 218 -23.73 -11.13 -8.76
CA ILE A 218 -22.94 -10.07 -9.42
C ILE A 218 -23.51 -9.77 -10.80
N HIS A 219 -23.86 -10.81 -11.57
CA HIS A 219 -24.46 -10.67 -12.89
C HIS A 219 -25.77 -9.88 -12.83
N CYS A 220 -26.65 -10.20 -11.87
CA CYS A 220 -27.87 -9.43 -11.63
C CYS A 220 -27.59 -7.96 -11.28
N GLN A 221 -26.57 -7.67 -10.46
CA GLN A 221 -26.19 -6.29 -10.12
C GLN A 221 -25.65 -5.51 -11.32
N LEU A 222 -24.88 -6.16 -12.20
CA LEU A 222 -24.39 -5.56 -13.44
C LEU A 222 -25.54 -5.21 -14.40
N ILE A 223 -26.54 -6.09 -14.52
CA ILE A 223 -27.75 -5.81 -15.31
C ILE A 223 -28.47 -4.55 -14.77
N LYS A 224 -28.68 -4.48 -13.45
CA LYS A 224 -29.33 -3.31 -12.82
C LYS A 224 -28.57 -2.00 -13.09
N LEU A 225 -27.26 -2.04 -12.96
CA LEU A 225 -26.37 -0.92 -13.31
C LEU A 225 -26.49 -0.51 -14.77
N ASN A 226 -26.48 -1.48 -15.69
CA ASN A 226 -26.64 -1.22 -17.13
C ASN A 226 -28.03 -0.66 -17.48
N CYS A 227 -29.05 -1.01 -16.69
CA CYS A 227 -30.39 -0.43 -16.79
C CYS A 227 -30.52 0.97 -16.18
N GLY A 228 -29.44 1.55 -15.66
CA GLY A 228 -29.42 2.90 -15.09
C GLY A 228 -29.97 3.01 -13.66
N GLU A 229 -30.21 1.88 -12.97
CA GLU A 229 -30.55 1.92 -11.55
C GLU A 229 -29.34 2.41 -10.73
N LYS A 230 -29.58 3.38 -9.84
CA LYS A 230 -28.54 3.85 -8.93
C LYS A 230 -28.28 2.80 -7.86
N VAL A 231 -27.05 2.31 -7.78
CA VAL A 231 -26.63 1.44 -6.67
C VAL A 231 -26.65 2.24 -5.37
N GLU A 232 -27.50 1.83 -4.44
CA GLU A 232 -27.48 2.36 -3.08
C GLU A 232 -26.15 1.98 -2.42
N SER A 233 -25.33 2.99 -2.12
CA SER A 233 -24.11 2.76 -1.34
C SER A 233 -24.53 2.38 0.08
N ASN A 234 -24.52 1.09 0.40
CA ASN A 234 -24.70 0.62 1.77
C ASN A 234 -23.49 1.05 2.61
N LYS A 235 -23.56 2.25 3.20
CA LYS A 235 -22.57 2.80 4.13
C LYS A 235 -22.68 2.10 5.49
N LYS A 236 -22.45 0.79 5.56
CA LYS A 236 -22.10 0.16 6.83
C LYS A 236 -20.60 0.37 7.06
N ARG A 237 -20.26 1.52 7.67
CA ARG A 237 -18.96 1.69 8.35
C ARG A 237 -18.92 0.66 9.47
N PHE A 238 -18.12 -0.39 9.31
CA PHE A 238 -17.73 -1.21 10.44
C PHE A 238 -16.85 -0.33 11.34
N LYS A 239 -17.31 -0.08 12.56
CA LYS A 239 -16.49 0.54 13.60
C LYS A 239 -15.35 -0.44 13.90
N LEU A 240 -14.12 0.07 13.77
CA LEU A 240 -12.92 -0.54 14.35
C LEU A 240 -13.02 -0.48 15.87
#